data_AF-A0A293MIJ6-F1
#
_entry.id   AF-A0A293MIJ6-F1
#
_cell.length_a   1.000
_cell.length_b   1.000
_cell.length_c   1.000
_cell.angle_alpha   90.00
_cell.angle_beta   90.00
_cell.angle_gamma   90.00
#
_symmetry.space_group_name_H-M   'P 1'
#
loop_
_entity.id
_entity.type
_entity.pdbx_description
1 polymer ?
#
loop_
_entity_poly.entity_id
_entity_poly.type
_entity_poly.pdbx_seq_one_letter_code
_entity_poly.pdbx_strand_id
1 'polypeptide(L)'
;MAQHRVAAAASANGGGSSPSRKGSRTRHVSWPDPSKPRRPMNGFMLFAQKHRGEYSHLHPGKDNRAISVMLGDQWRRMKSDEKKLYSMEAKVRADEVKRAHPDCWKRKRSYSTSL
;
A
#
# COMPACT_ATOMS: atom_id res chain seq x y z
N MET A 1 29.25 32.80 4.88
CA MET A 1 29.66 32.37 3.52
C MET A 1 29.95 30.87 3.59
N ALA A 2 29.09 30.05 2.98
CA ALA A 2 29.43 29.27 1.77
C ALA A 2 30.60 28.30 2.00
N GLN A 3 30.33 27.03 2.34
CA GLN A 3 30.12 25.87 1.44
C GLN A 3 31.42 25.18 1.00
N HIS A 4 31.47 23.84 1.19
CA HIS A 4 31.89 22.74 0.26
C HIS A 4 32.22 21.47 1.08
N ARG A 5 31.44 20.36 1.03
CA ARG A 5 31.46 19.20 0.09
C ARG A 5 32.81 18.43 0.14
N VAL A 6 32.96 17.11 0.35
CA VAL A 6 32.37 15.90 -0.28
C VAL A 6 32.74 14.57 0.46
N ALA A 7 31.92 13.51 0.27
CA ALA A 7 32.19 12.05 0.16
C ALA A 7 32.84 11.26 1.35
N ALA A 8 32.70 9.94 1.54
CA ALA A 8 31.80 8.83 1.17
C ALA A 8 32.37 7.53 1.84
N ALA A 9 31.56 6.46 1.91
CA ALA A 9 31.94 5.04 2.08
C ALA A 9 32.30 4.54 3.52
N ALA A 10 31.94 3.35 4.01
CA ALA A 10 31.19 2.21 3.47
C ALA A 10 30.65 1.26 4.58
N SER A 11 29.59 0.52 4.21
CA SER A 11 29.32 -0.91 4.45
C SER A 11 29.11 -1.50 5.85
N ALA A 12 27.90 -2.04 6.05
CA ALA A 12 27.72 -3.45 6.42
C ALA A 12 26.39 -4.01 5.87
N ASN A 13 26.52 -5.11 5.14
CA ASN A 13 25.48 -5.92 4.51
C ASN A 13 24.53 -6.58 5.52
N GLY A 14 23.28 -6.80 5.10
CA GLY A 14 22.30 -7.63 5.80
C GLY A 14 21.22 -8.13 4.85
N GLY A 15 21.64 -8.85 3.81
CA GLY A 15 20.77 -9.55 2.88
C GLY A 15 20.04 -10.70 3.56
N GLY A 16 18.70 -10.66 3.53
CA GLY A 16 17.82 -11.73 3.95
C GLY A 16 16.80 -12.03 2.86
N SER A 17 17.26 -12.42 1.68
CA SER A 17 16.40 -12.93 0.61
C SER A 17 15.87 -14.32 1.00
N SER A 18 14.74 -14.36 1.71
CA SER A 18 13.97 -15.59 1.84
C SER A 18 13.49 -16.04 0.45
N PRO A 19 13.79 -17.27 0.00
CA PRO A 19 13.30 -17.76 -1.29
C PRO A 19 11.82 -18.14 -1.15
N SER A 20 10.93 -17.18 -1.35
CA SER A 20 9.51 -17.47 -1.51
C SER A 20 9.30 -18.10 -2.89
N ARG A 21 9.05 -19.41 -2.87
CA ARG A 21 8.70 -20.29 -4.00
C ARG A 21 7.82 -19.55 -5.01
N LYS A 22 8.36 -19.28 -6.22
CA LYS A 22 7.58 -18.80 -7.37
C LYS A 22 6.68 -19.93 -7.88
N GLY A 23 5.56 -20.15 -7.22
CA GLY A 23 4.41 -20.79 -7.84
C GLY A 23 3.84 -19.83 -8.88
N SER A 24 4.04 -20.13 -10.16
CA SER A 24 3.33 -19.50 -11.28
C SER A 24 1.83 -19.78 -11.11
N ARG A 25 1.15 -18.94 -10.33
CA ARG A 25 -0.31 -18.82 -10.42
C ARG A 25 -0.55 -17.81 -11.52
N THR A 26 -0.88 -18.30 -12.72
CA THR A 26 -1.67 -17.55 -13.69
C THR A 26 -2.85 -16.97 -12.92
N ARG A 27 -2.80 -15.65 -12.65
CA ARG A 27 -3.90 -14.96 -11.99
C ARG A 27 -5.02 -14.93 -13.03
N HIS A 28 -5.91 -15.91 -12.97
CA HIS A 28 -7.23 -15.79 -13.59
C HIS A 28 -7.77 -14.43 -13.15
N VAL A 29 -8.04 -13.54 -14.11
CA VAL A 29 -8.65 -12.23 -13.84
C VAL A 29 -10.09 -12.52 -13.45
N SER A 30 -10.29 -12.97 -12.21
CA SER A 30 -11.62 -13.07 -11.62
C SER A 30 -12.11 -11.65 -11.45
N TRP A 31 -13.11 -11.27 -12.23
CA TRP A 31 -13.82 -10.01 -12.01
C TRP A 31 -14.27 -9.98 -10.54
N PRO A 32 -13.96 -8.92 -9.79
CA PRO A 32 -14.36 -8.86 -8.39
C PRO A 32 -15.88 -8.91 -8.32
N ASP A 33 -16.40 -9.92 -7.64
CA ASP A 33 -17.82 -10.09 -7.39
C ASP A 33 -18.37 -8.78 -6.77
N PRO A 34 -19.32 -8.09 -7.44
CA PRO A 34 -19.86 -6.83 -6.94
C PRO A 34 -20.60 -6.99 -5.60
N SER A 35 -21.00 -8.21 -5.24
CA SER A 35 -21.64 -8.50 -3.95
C SER A 35 -20.65 -8.53 -2.78
N LYS A 36 -19.34 -8.63 -3.05
CA LYS A 36 -18.33 -8.75 -2.00
C LYS A 36 -17.77 -7.38 -1.61
N PRO A 37 -17.84 -6.99 -0.32
CA PRO A 37 -17.34 -5.70 0.12
C PRO A 37 -15.82 -5.60 -0.12
N ARG A 38 -15.41 -4.50 -0.77
CA ARG A 38 -14.00 -4.19 -1.01
C ARG A 38 -13.30 -3.88 0.31
N ARG A 39 -12.00 -4.15 0.36
CA ARG A 39 -11.18 -3.81 1.53
C ARG A 39 -11.16 -2.29 1.75
N PRO A 40 -11.29 -1.82 2.99
CA PRO A 40 -11.21 -0.40 3.32
C PRO A 40 -9.82 0.12 3.01
N MET A 41 -9.75 1.39 2.66
CA MET A 41 -8.48 2.05 2.33
C MET A 41 -7.65 2.27 3.60
N ASN A 42 -6.39 1.87 3.55
CA ASN A 42 -5.42 2.22 4.59
C ASN A 42 -5.01 3.70 4.48
N GLY A 43 -4.25 4.22 5.45
CA GLY A 43 -3.87 5.63 5.49
C GLY A 43 -3.16 6.12 4.22
N PHE A 44 -2.24 5.32 3.67
CA PHE A 44 -1.58 5.65 2.41
C PHE A 44 -2.55 5.65 1.22
N MET A 45 -3.48 4.70 1.16
CA MET A 45 -4.46 4.63 0.07
C MET A 45 -5.42 5.84 0.10
N LEU A 46 -5.78 6.34 1.29
CA LEU A 46 -6.56 7.57 1.45
C LEU A 46 -5.77 8.79 0.97
N PHE A 47 -4.50 8.90 1.37
CA PHE A 47 -3.61 9.94 0.88
C PHE A 47 -3.47 9.89 -0.65
N ALA A 48 -3.17 8.71 -1.20
CA ALA A 48 -2.97 8.52 -2.62
C ALA A 48 -4.24 8.79 -3.42
N GLN A 49 -5.43 8.46 -2.90
CA GLN A 49 -6.70 8.77 -3.57
C GLN A 49 -6.88 10.28 -3.76
N LYS A 50 -6.57 11.08 -2.73
CA LYS A 50 -6.70 12.54 -2.77
C LYS A 50 -5.70 13.20 -3.73
N HIS A 51 -4.45 12.73 -3.75
CA HIS A 51 -3.36 13.40 -4.49
C HIS A 51 -3.09 12.81 -5.88
N ARG A 52 -3.57 11.60 -6.20
CA ARG A 52 -3.28 10.96 -7.48
C ARG A 52 -3.79 11.78 -8.67
N GLY A 53 -4.98 12.40 -8.56
CA GLY A 53 -5.52 13.24 -9.62
C GLY A 53 -4.60 14.43 -9.92
N GLU A 54 -4.17 15.13 -8.87
CA GLU A 54 -3.21 16.23 -8.99
C GLU A 54 -1.89 15.80 -9.62
N TYR A 55 -1.30 14.69 -9.17
CA TYR A 55 -0.04 14.19 -9.74
C TYR A 55 -0.20 13.74 -11.20
N SER A 56 -1.36 13.18 -11.56
CA SER A 56 -1.67 12.81 -12.94
C SER A 56 -1.77 14.05 -13.84
N HIS A 57 -2.34 15.15 -13.34
CA HIS A 57 -2.41 16.41 -14.08
C HIS A 57 -1.05 17.12 -14.18
N LEU A 58 -0.25 17.11 -13.10
CA LEU A 58 1.10 17.69 -13.07
C LEU A 58 2.11 16.91 -13.93
N HIS A 59 1.86 15.63 -14.17
CA HIS A 59 2.74 14.76 -14.92
C HIS A 59 2.00 14.04 -16.05
N PRO A 60 1.52 14.78 -17.07
CA PRO A 60 0.87 14.17 -18.22
C PRO A 60 1.82 13.20 -18.91
N GLY A 61 1.28 12.05 -19.36
CA GLY A 61 2.06 11.00 -20.03
C GLY A 61 2.85 10.06 -19.11
N LYS A 62 2.90 10.32 -17.78
CA LYS A 62 3.42 9.32 -16.84
C LYS A 62 2.39 8.22 -16.59
N ASP A 63 2.89 7.00 -16.44
CA ASP A 63 2.04 5.86 -16.11
C ASP A 63 1.63 5.87 -14.62
N ASN A 64 0.53 5.18 -14.31
CA ASN A 64 0.04 5.07 -12.94
C ASN A 64 1.08 4.46 -11.97
N ARG A 65 2.00 3.64 -12.48
CA ARG A 65 3.09 3.08 -11.68
C ARG A 65 4.06 4.17 -11.25
N ALA A 66 4.51 5.03 -12.16
CA ALA A 66 5.37 6.17 -11.85
C ALA A 66 4.68 7.14 -10.89
N ILE A 67 3.39 7.46 -11.13
CA ILE A 67 2.60 8.28 -10.19
C ILE A 67 2.58 7.66 -8.78
N SER A 68 2.37 6.33 -8.69
CA SER A 68 2.34 5.62 -7.41
C SER A 68 3.69 5.63 -6.68
N VAL A 69 4.81 5.58 -7.42
CA VAL A 69 6.16 5.71 -6.85
C VAL A 69 6.35 7.11 -6.26
N MET A 70 6.02 8.17 -7.00
CA MET A 70 6.16 9.55 -6.53
C MET A 70 5.29 9.83 -5.30
N LEU A 71 4.04 9.34 -5.28
CA LEU A 71 3.17 9.42 -4.09
C LEU A 71 3.76 8.67 -2.90
N GLY A 72 4.38 7.51 -3.13
CA GLY A 72 5.04 6.74 -2.09
C GLY A 72 6.23 7.49 -1.48
N ASP A 73 6.99 8.22 -2.29
CA ASP A 73 8.11 9.04 -1.84
C ASP A 73 7.62 10.23 -1.02
N GLN A 74 6.58 10.91 -1.49
CA GLN A 74 5.95 12.01 -0.75
C GLN A 74 5.40 11.53 0.58
N TRP A 75 4.68 10.40 0.60
CA TRP A 75 4.20 9.78 1.83
C TRP A 75 5.35 9.51 2.80
N ARG A 76 6.49 8.98 2.35
CA ARG A 76 7.64 8.76 3.26
C ARG A 76 8.17 10.06 3.86
N ARG A 77 8.18 11.16 3.10
CA ARG A 77 8.65 12.49 3.53
C ARG A 77 7.69 13.25 4.45
N MET A 78 6.39 12.93 4.44
CA MET A 78 5.39 13.58 5.30
C MET A 78 5.68 13.41 6.79
N LYS A 79 5.23 14.40 7.58
CA LYS A 79 5.34 14.41 9.04
C LYS A 79 4.52 13.28 9.66
N SER A 80 4.95 12.81 10.83
CA SER A 80 4.24 11.79 11.61
C SER A 80 2.80 12.19 11.92
N ASP A 81 2.57 13.47 12.21
CA ASP A 81 1.25 13.97 12.63
C ASP A 81 0.25 13.95 11.48
N GLU A 82 0.69 14.33 10.28
CA GLU A 82 -0.14 14.25 9.07
C GLU A 82 -0.45 12.80 8.72
N LYS A 83 0.55 11.90 8.80
CA LYS A 83 0.34 10.45 8.61
C LYS A 83 -0.64 9.89 9.65
N LYS A 84 -0.60 10.38 10.88
CA LYS A 84 -1.48 9.96 11.97
C LYS A 84 -2.93 10.31 11.66
N LEU A 85 -3.22 11.47 11.08
CA LEU A 85 -4.56 11.84 10.64
C LEU A 85 -5.13 10.82 9.64
N TYR A 86 -4.38 10.49 8.59
CA TYR A 86 -4.79 9.47 7.62
C TYR A 86 -4.91 8.08 8.24
N SER A 87 -4.05 7.75 9.21
CA SER A 87 -4.08 6.45 9.89
C SER A 87 -5.31 6.31 10.80
N MET A 88 -5.68 7.38 11.51
CA MET A 88 -6.92 7.44 12.30
C MET A 88 -8.15 7.33 11.41
N GLU A 89 -8.20 8.10 10.32
CA GLU A 89 -9.30 8.08 9.36
C GLU A 89 -9.45 6.69 8.71
N ALA A 90 -8.33 6.04 8.37
CA ALA A 90 -8.32 4.67 7.86
C ALA A 90 -8.81 3.66 8.90
N LYS A 91 -8.47 3.84 10.18
CA LYS A 91 -8.93 2.97 11.27
C LYS A 91 -10.44 3.05 11.43
N VAL A 92 -11.00 4.26 11.47
CA VAL A 92 -12.46 4.48 11.57
C VAL A 92 -13.18 3.77 10.42
N ARG A 93 -12.75 4.00 9.18
CA ARG A 93 -13.34 3.32 8.01
C ARG A 93 -13.18 1.80 8.08
N ALA A 94 -12.04 1.30 8.55
CA ALA A 94 -11.83 -0.12 8.69
C ALA A 94 -12.77 -0.75 9.72
N ASP A 95 -12.99 -0.06 10.86
CA ASP A 95 -13.89 -0.51 11.91
C ASP A 95 -15.36 -0.48 11.46
N GLU A 96 -15.76 0.54 10.71
CA GLU A 96 -17.10 0.63 10.09
C GLU A 96 -17.37 -0.53 9.13
N VAL A 97 -16.47 -0.78 8.18
CA VAL A 97 -16.67 -1.85 7.19
C VAL A 97 -16.56 -3.22 7.86
N LYS A 98 -15.71 -3.38 8.88
CA LYS A 98 -15.65 -4.62 9.68
C LYS A 98 -16.93 -4.85 10.47
N ARG A 99 -17.55 -3.80 11.01
CA ARG A 99 -18.82 -3.89 11.73
C ARG A 99 -19.99 -4.23 10.80
N ALA A 100 -20.00 -3.66 9.59
CA ALA A 100 -20.99 -3.98 8.57
C ALA A 100 -20.78 -5.38 7.95
N HIS A 101 -19.54 -5.86 7.86
CA HIS A 101 -19.17 -7.10 7.18
C HIS A 101 -18.14 -7.92 7.98
N PRO A 102 -18.52 -8.51 9.13
CA PRO A 102 -17.57 -9.17 10.03
C PRO A 102 -16.85 -10.40 9.44
N ASP A 103 -17.44 -11.06 8.44
CA ASP A 103 -16.94 -12.32 7.88
C ASP A 103 -16.25 -12.20 6.51
N CYS A 104 -16.29 -11.03 5.87
CA CYS A 104 -15.90 -10.89 4.46
C CYS A 104 -14.38 -10.99 4.18
N TRP A 105 -13.52 -10.83 5.20
CA TRP A 105 -12.07 -10.95 5.07
C TRP A 105 -11.43 -11.97 5.99
N LYS A 106 -12.23 -12.77 6.70
CA LYS A 106 -11.71 -13.94 7.41
C LYS A 106 -11.19 -14.93 6.37
N ARG A 107 -9.94 -15.36 6.51
CA ARG A 107 -9.38 -16.42 5.67
C ARG A 107 -10.21 -17.67 5.94
N LYS A 108 -10.87 -18.23 4.91
CA LYS A 108 -11.61 -19.50 5.05
C LYS A 108 -10.64 -20.52 5.63
N ARG A 109 -10.88 -20.93 6.88
CA ARG A 109 -10.04 -21.93 7.54
C ARG A 109 -10.27 -23.22 6.77
N SER A 110 -9.26 -23.66 6.02
CA SER A 110 -9.31 -24.95 5.35
C SER A 110 -9.24 -26.02 6.44
N TYR A 111 -10.37 -26.61 6.81
CA TYR A 111 -10.37 -27.89 7.49
C TYR A 111 -9.93 -28.91 6.46
N SER A 112 -8.63 -29.16 6.36
CA SER A 112 -8.14 -30.39 5.75
C SER A 112 -8.49 -31.49 6.74
N THR A 113 -9.61 -32.17 6.50
CA THR A 113 -9.99 -33.42 7.17
C THR A 113 -8.80 -34.37 7.05
N SER A 114 -8.03 -34.53 8.14
CA SER A 114 -7.12 -35.67 8.25
C SER A 114 -8.00 -36.84 8.65
N LEU A 115 -8.16 -37.77 7.70
CA LEU A 115 -8.63 -39.13 7.97
C LEU A 115 -7.57 -39.87 8.78
#